data_AF-A0A661YR11-F1
#
_entry.id   AF-A0A661YR11-F1
#
_cell.length_a   1.000
_cell.length_b   1.000
_cell.length_c   1.000
_cell.angle_alpha   90.00
_cell.angle_beta   90.00
_cell.angle_gamma   90.00
#
_symmetry.space_group_name_H-M   'P 1'
#
loop_
_entity.id
_entity.type
_entity.pdbx_description
1 polymer ?
#
loop_
_entity_poly.entity_id
_entity_poly.type
_entity_poly.pdbx_seq_one_letter_code
_entity_poly.pdbx_strand_id
1 'polypeptide(L)'
;IEAEQAKKYSRGVDSMFKLTARNQISLSSIADNKSNILISLNGIIISFGLAAVASKFKEEPAIIIPTVIFIFFSLSTIILAILSTRPNISTGDFSRDDIKKGKVNMLFFGNFYKMKLEEYEMAIKEMINNDQYLYSTMAKDQYALGKVLAKKYNLLRWAYNVFMVGIVVSVIAFLLAFL
;
A
#
# COMPACT_ATOMS: atom_id res chain seq x y z
N ILE A 1 -42.48 -13.55 24.06
CA ILE A 1 -42.07 -13.42 22.64
C ILE A 1 -41.72 -11.96 22.45
N GLU A 2 -40.49 -11.59 22.82
CA GLU A 2 -39.97 -10.27 22.49
C GLU A 2 -39.73 -10.26 20.99
N ALA A 3 -40.49 -9.44 20.28
CA ALA A 3 -40.20 -9.13 18.89
C ALA A 3 -38.80 -8.54 18.84
N GLU A 4 -37.88 -9.29 18.25
CA GLU A 4 -36.55 -8.85 17.84
C GLU A 4 -36.72 -7.64 16.94
N GLN A 5 -36.80 -6.45 17.54
CA GLN A 5 -36.87 -5.19 16.83
C GLN A 5 -35.60 -5.14 15.98
N ALA A 6 -35.76 -5.31 14.66
CA ALA A 6 -34.73 -5.05 13.68
C ALA A 6 -34.15 -3.67 14.01
N LYS A 7 -32.98 -3.68 14.64
CA LYS A 7 -32.34 -2.50 15.22
C LYS A 7 -31.83 -1.70 14.04
N LYS A 8 -32.72 -0.91 13.43
CA LYS A 8 -32.44 -0.07 12.27
C LYS A 8 -31.21 0.76 12.62
N TYR A 9 -30.08 0.40 12.01
CA TYR A 9 -28.80 0.94 12.38
C TYR A 9 -28.84 2.48 12.22
N SER A 10 -28.27 3.17 13.20
CA SER A 10 -28.34 4.63 13.29
C SER A 10 -27.57 5.29 12.15
N ARG A 11 -27.97 6.50 11.73
CA ARG A 11 -27.20 7.36 10.79
C ARG A 11 -25.72 7.53 11.19
N GLY A 12 -25.40 7.34 12.47
CA GLY A 12 -24.03 7.32 12.97
C GLY A 12 -23.19 6.16 12.43
N VAL A 13 -23.79 4.99 12.21
CA VAL A 13 -23.12 3.79 11.68
C VAL A 13 -22.74 4.00 10.21
N ASP A 14 -23.67 4.49 9.40
CA ASP A 14 -23.38 4.83 7.99
C ASP A 14 -22.32 5.92 7.87
N SER A 15 -22.39 6.94 8.74
CA SER A 15 -21.41 8.01 8.81
C SER A 15 -20.03 7.48 9.19
N MET A 16 -19.96 6.54 10.13
CA MET A 16 -18.72 5.89 10.55
C MET A 16 -18.08 5.11 9.40
N PHE A 17 -18.83 4.25 8.71
CA PHE A 17 -18.29 3.51 7.56
C PHE A 17 -17.82 4.44 6.44
N LYS A 18 -18.61 5.47 6.11
CA LYS A 18 -18.24 6.47 5.10
C LYS A 18 -16.96 7.23 5.47
N LEU A 19 -16.84 7.68 6.73
CA LEU A 19 -15.66 8.39 7.21
C LEU A 19 -14.44 7.48 7.20
N THR A 20 -14.59 6.24 7.65
CA THR A 20 -13.45 5.32 7.77
C THR A 20 -12.94 4.87 6.39
N ALA A 21 -13.83 4.64 5.42
CA ALA A 21 -13.45 4.38 4.03
C ALA A 21 -12.69 5.57 3.41
N ARG A 22 -13.18 6.81 3.61
CA ARG A 22 -12.48 8.03 3.18
C ARG A 22 -11.10 8.15 3.82
N ASN A 23 -10.98 7.87 5.12
CA ASN A 23 -9.72 7.91 5.83
C ASN A 23 -8.74 6.87 5.28
N GLN A 24 -9.18 5.66 4.94
CA GLN A 24 -8.31 4.65 4.34
C GLN A 24 -7.82 5.03 2.93
N ILE A 25 -8.70 5.59 2.10
CA ILE A 25 -8.30 6.12 0.78
C ILE A 25 -7.26 7.23 0.96
N SER A 26 -7.50 8.15 1.90
CA SER A 26 -6.56 9.22 2.22
C SER A 26 -5.21 8.70 2.71
N LEU A 27 -5.20 7.77 3.68
CA LEU A 27 -3.96 7.16 4.20
C LEU A 27 -3.20 6.41 3.10
N SER A 28 -3.91 5.74 2.18
CA SER A 28 -3.31 5.08 1.04
C SER A 28 -2.62 6.08 0.11
N SER A 29 -3.30 7.19 -0.21
CA SER A 29 -2.76 8.28 -1.03
C SER A 29 -1.56 8.96 -0.38
N ILE A 30 -1.59 9.18 0.94
CA ILE A 30 -0.44 9.72 1.70
C ILE A 30 0.79 8.80 1.55
N ALA A 31 0.58 7.48 1.65
CA ALA A 31 1.67 6.51 1.48
C ALA A 31 2.20 6.46 0.03
N ASP A 32 1.33 6.59 -0.99
CA ASP A 32 1.78 6.73 -2.39
C ASP A 32 2.61 7.99 -2.58
N ASN A 33 2.14 9.12 -2.05
CA ASN A 33 2.85 10.38 -2.16
C ASN A 33 4.24 10.30 -1.50
N LYS A 34 4.35 9.72 -0.29
CA LYS A 34 5.64 9.49 0.36
C LYS A 34 6.56 8.57 -0.44
N SER A 35 6.01 7.53 -1.05
CA SER A 35 6.77 6.62 -1.93
C SER A 35 7.29 7.36 -3.17
N ASN A 36 6.44 8.16 -3.82
CA ASN A 36 6.82 8.95 -4.98
C ASN A 36 7.90 9.99 -4.66
N ILE A 37 7.82 10.65 -3.51
CA ILE A 37 8.89 11.56 -3.03
C ILE A 37 10.22 10.81 -2.90
N LEU A 38 10.22 9.62 -2.28
CA LEU A 38 11.43 8.79 -2.18
C LEU A 38 11.97 8.39 -3.55
N ILE A 39 11.10 7.97 -4.48
CA ILE A 39 11.49 7.60 -5.83
C ILE A 39 12.15 8.79 -6.55
N SER A 40 11.51 9.96 -6.55
CA SER A 40 12.02 11.16 -7.22
C SER A 40 13.35 11.64 -6.64
N LEU A 41 13.47 11.74 -5.31
CA LEU A 41 14.70 12.18 -4.66
C LEU A 41 15.87 11.22 -4.92
N ASN A 42 15.63 9.91 -4.80
CA ASN A 42 16.66 8.92 -5.08
C ASN A 42 17.03 8.84 -6.56
N GLY A 43 16.07 9.10 -7.47
CA GLY A 43 16.35 9.21 -8.90
C GLY A 43 17.31 10.38 -9.23
N ILE A 44 17.12 11.52 -8.57
CA ILE A 44 18.03 12.68 -8.68
C ILE A 44 19.42 12.33 -8.14
N ILE A 45 19.48 11.69 -6.97
CA ILE A 45 20.74 11.23 -6.36
C ILE A 45 21.50 10.30 -7.30
N ILE A 46 20.83 9.29 -7.86
CA ILE A 46 21.45 8.34 -8.79
C ILE A 46 21.96 9.08 -10.03
N SER A 47 21.18 10.01 -10.58
CA SER A 47 21.57 10.81 -11.74
C SER A 47 22.87 11.59 -11.49
N PHE A 48 22.97 12.27 -10.35
CA PHE A 48 24.19 13.00 -9.98
C PHE A 48 25.35 12.07 -9.60
N GLY A 49 25.08 10.98 -8.88
CA GLY A 49 26.09 10.00 -8.51
C GLY A 49 26.76 9.37 -9.73
N LEU A 50 25.96 8.98 -10.73
CA LEU A 50 26.49 8.44 -11.99
C LEU A 50 27.32 9.47 -12.76
N ALA A 51 26.87 10.73 -12.82
CA ALA A 51 27.63 11.81 -13.44
C ALA A 51 28.97 12.07 -12.73
N ALA A 52 28.99 11.99 -11.40
CA ALA A 52 30.19 12.13 -10.59
C ALA A 52 31.18 10.98 -10.85
N VAL A 53 30.71 9.72 -10.85
CA VAL A 53 31.54 8.56 -11.16
C VAL A 53 32.09 8.65 -12.58
N ALA A 54 31.26 8.97 -13.58
CA ALA A 54 31.69 9.07 -14.97
C ALA A 54 32.76 10.16 -15.20
N SER A 55 32.59 11.32 -14.55
CA SER A 55 33.51 12.45 -14.71
C SER A 55 34.82 12.26 -13.94
N LYS A 56 34.77 11.70 -12.72
CA LYS A 56 35.93 11.65 -11.81
C LYS A 56 36.61 10.29 -11.71
N PHE A 57 36.22 9.31 -12.53
CA PHE A 57 36.74 7.94 -12.49
C PHE A 57 38.28 7.86 -12.55
N LYS A 58 38.92 8.73 -13.35
CA LYS A 58 40.38 8.72 -13.55
C LYS A 58 41.14 9.66 -12.63
N GLU A 59 40.49 10.72 -12.16
CA GLU A 59 41.14 11.78 -11.38
C GLU A 59 41.15 11.47 -9.89
N GLU A 60 40.03 10.97 -9.35
CA GLU A 60 39.86 10.75 -7.90
C GLU A 60 39.24 9.38 -7.62
N PRO A 61 40.01 8.29 -7.77
CA PRO A 61 39.48 6.92 -7.61
C PRO A 61 38.90 6.66 -6.22
N ALA A 62 39.40 7.36 -5.19
CA ALA A 62 38.94 7.24 -3.81
C ALA A 62 37.46 7.61 -3.62
N ILE A 63 36.92 8.49 -4.47
CA ILE A 63 35.52 8.96 -4.41
C ILE A 63 34.55 7.95 -5.02
N ILE A 64 35.03 7.02 -5.85
CA ILE A 64 34.19 6.04 -6.55
C ILE A 64 33.47 5.13 -5.55
N ILE A 65 34.19 4.58 -4.57
CA ILE A 65 33.63 3.61 -3.61
C ILE A 65 32.49 4.24 -2.79
N PRO A 66 32.66 5.40 -2.12
CA PRO A 66 31.57 6.07 -1.42
C PRO A 66 30.35 6.37 -2.31
N THR A 67 30.61 6.78 -3.56
CA THR A 67 29.54 7.11 -4.52
C THR A 67 28.75 5.86 -4.95
N VAL A 68 29.43 4.75 -5.21
CA VAL A 68 28.79 3.47 -5.54
C VAL A 68 27.94 2.96 -4.38
N ILE A 69 28.44 3.06 -3.14
CA ILE A 69 27.66 2.73 -1.94
C ILE A 69 26.39 3.60 -1.89
N PHE A 70 26.50 4.90 -2.14
CA PHE A 70 25.34 5.80 -2.09
C PHE A 70 24.29 5.48 -3.16
N ILE A 71 24.73 5.18 -4.38
CA ILE A 71 23.87 4.74 -5.48
C ILE A 71 23.18 3.41 -5.12
N PHE A 72 23.90 2.46 -4.53
CA PHE A 72 23.35 1.16 -4.14
C PHE A 72 22.21 1.28 -3.13
N PHE A 73 22.39 2.08 -2.08
CA PHE A 73 21.33 2.35 -1.11
C PHE A 73 20.16 3.12 -1.72
N SER A 74 20.44 4.05 -2.62
CA SER A 74 19.41 4.82 -3.32
C SER A 74 18.55 3.92 -4.21
N LEU A 75 19.18 3.01 -4.95
CA LEU A 75 18.49 2.02 -5.77
C LEU A 75 17.64 1.07 -4.91
N SER A 76 18.20 0.57 -3.81
CA SER A 76 17.48 -0.29 -2.85
C SER A 76 16.25 0.42 -2.28
N THR A 77 16.36 1.71 -1.99
CA THR A 77 15.24 2.56 -1.52
C THR A 77 14.15 2.68 -2.59
N ILE A 78 14.52 2.94 -3.85
CA ILE A 78 13.57 3.02 -4.97
C ILE A 78 12.82 1.70 -5.14
N ILE A 79 13.52 0.56 -5.10
CA ILE A 79 12.89 -0.75 -5.23
C ILE A 79 11.81 -0.95 -4.16
N LEU A 80 12.13 -0.64 -2.89
CA LEU A 80 11.17 -0.74 -1.79
C LEU A 80 9.98 0.22 -1.93
N ALA A 81 10.23 1.45 -2.38
CA ALA A 81 9.19 2.45 -2.61
C ALA A 81 8.26 2.09 -3.79
N ILE A 82 8.79 1.47 -4.85
CA ILE A 82 7.97 0.94 -5.95
C ILE A 82 7.14 -0.26 -5.47
N LEU A 83 7.71 -1.13 -4.62
CA LEU A 83 6.96 -2.25 -4.05
C LEU A 83 5.80 -1.79 -3.16
N SER A 84 5.91 -0.64 -2.47
CA SER A 84 4.80 -0.09 -1.68
C SER A 84 3.67 0.51 -2.53
N THR A 85 3.96 0.97 -3.75
CA THR A 85 2.92 1.50 -4.67
C THR A 85 2.32 0.43 -5.57
N ARG A 86 2.92 -0.78 -5.61
CA ARG A 86 2.42 -1.89 -6.42
C ARG A 86 0.98 -2.26 -6.01
N PRO A 87 0.01 -2.28 -6.94
CA PRO A 87 -1.36 -2.66 -6.64
C PRO A 87 -1.38 -4.12 -6.20
N ASN A 88 -2.03 -4.39 -5.06
CA ASN A 88 -2.23 -5.75 -4.57
C ASN A 88 -3.62 -6.23 -4.97
N ILE A 89 -3.67 -7.24 -5.82
CA ILE A 89 -4.91 -7.86 -6.26
C ILE A 89 -5.16 -9.06 -5.35
N SER A 90 -6.19 -8.98 -4.50
CA SER A 90 -6.67 -10.17 -3.80
C SER A 90 -7.48 -10.98 -4.80
N THR A 91 -6.92 -12.10 -5.26
CA THR A 91 -7.63 -13.10 -6.07
C THR A 91 -8.28 -14.10 -5.12
N GLY A 92 -9.60 -14.03 -4.96
CA GLY A 92 -10.37 -15.09 -4.34
C GLY A 92 -11.22 -15.77 -5.40
N ASP A 93 -10.99 -17.06 -5.66
CA ASP A 93 -11.96 -17.90 -6.35
C ASP A 93 -12.98 -18.35 -5.31
N PHE A 94 -14.22 -17.85 -5.40
CA PHE A 94 -15.29 -18.17 -4.45
C PHE A 94 -16.31 -19.13 -5.07
N SER A 95 -16.82 -20.07 -4.28
CA SER A 95 -17.92 -20.93 -4.71
C SER A 95 -19.27 -20.19 -4.61
N ARG A 96 -20.25 -20.57 -5.43
CA ARG A 96 -21.66 -20.12 -5.28
C ARG A 96 -22.20 -20.36 -3.87
N ASP A 97 -21.70 -21.38 -3.19
CA ASP A 97 -22.05 -21.71 -1.81
C ASP A 97 -21.50 -20.70 -0.79
N ASP A 98 -20.33 -20.13 -1.05
CA ASP A 98 -19.73 -19.09 -0.20
C ASP A 98 -20.48 -17.76 -0.31
N ILE A 99 -21.02 -17.50 -1.51
CA ILE A 99 -21.88 -16.35 -1.79
C ILE A 99 -23.17 -16.45 -0.98
N LYS A 100 -23.87 -17.59 -1.08
CA LYS A 100 -25.12 -17.84 -0.34
C LYS A 100 -24.94 -17.85 1.18
N LYS A 101 -23.75 -18.22 1.66
CA LYS A 101 -23.42 -18.21 3.10
C LYS A 101 -22.96 -16.84 3.60
N GLY A 102 -22.99 -15.80 2.77
CA GLY A 102 -22.56 -14.45 3.13
C GLY A 102 -21.08 -14.36 3.55
N LYS A 103 -20.26 -15.30 3.08
CA LYS A 103 -18.84 -15.38 3.45
C LYS A 103 -17.96 -14.46 2.61
N VAL A 104 -18.42 -14.09 1.41
CA VAL A 104 -17.67 -13.30 0.44
C VAL A 104 -17.95 -11.80 0.63
N ASN A 105 -16.90 -10.98 0.59
CA ASN A 105 -17.06 -9.53 0.57
C ASN A 105 -17.37 -9.06 -0.86
N MET A 106 -18.64 -8.83 -1.15
CA MET A 106 -19.10 -8.37 -2.47
C MET A 106 -18.78 -6.91 -2.77
N LEU A 107 -18.34 -6.13 -1.79
CA LEU A 107 -17.97 -4.73 -1.98
C LEU A 107 -16.57 -4.59 -2.59
N PHE A 108 -15.72 -5.61 -2.48
CA PHE A 108 -14.38 -5.59 -3.02
C PHE A 108 -14.36 -6.05 -4.48
N PHE A 109 -13.88 -5.19 -5.37
CA PHE A 109 -13.83 -5.44 -6.81
C PHE A 109 -13.09 -6.74 -7.19
N GLY A 110 -12.01 -7.09 -6.49
CA GLY A 110 -11.27 -8.31 -6.77
C GLY A 110 -12.03 -9.60 -6.47
N ASN A 111 -13.17 -9.52 -5.76
CA ASN A 111 -14.03 -10.66 -5.51
C ASN A 111 -15.14 -10.81 -6.55
N PHE A 112 -15.60 -9.72 -7.17
CA PHE A 112 -16.70 -9.75 -8.14
C PHE A 112 -16.31 -9.54 -9.61
N TYR A 113 -15.08 -9.08 -9.92
CA TYR A 113 -14.69 -8.71 -11.30
C TYR A 113 -14.77 -9.85 -12.34
N LYS A 114 -14.85 -11.10 -11.88
CA LYS A 114 -15.02 -12.31 -12.71
C LYS A 114 -16.43 -12.92 -12.62
N MET A 115 -17.32 -12.33 -11.83
CA MET A 115 -18.68 -12.83 -11.66
C MET A 115 -19.58 -12.41 -12.83
N LYS A 116 -20.62 -13.19 -13.09
CA LYS A 116 -21.69 -12.79 -14.03
C LYS A 116 -22.53 -11.69 -13.40
N LEU A 117 -23.05 -10.78 -14.23
CA LEU A 117 -23.85 -9.64 -13.77
C LEU A 117 -25.07 -10.10 -12.97
N GLU A 118 -25.75 -11.15 -13.43
CA GLU A 118 -26.97 -11.67 -12.78
C GLU A 118 -26.68 -12.22 -11.38
N GLU A 119 -25.52 -12.87 -11.20
CA GLU A 119 -25.07 -13.39 -9.91
C GLU A 119 -24.70 -12.26 -8.95
N TYR A 120 -24.02 -11.24 -9.46
CA TYR A 120 -23.65 -10.06 -8.67
C TYR A 120 -24.89 -9.27 -8.24
N GLU A 121 -25.84 -9.03 -9.16
CA GLU A 121 -27.07 -8.31 -8.85
C GLU A 121 -27.90 -9.05 -7.79
N MET A 122 -28.01 -10.38 -7.89
CA MET A 122 -28.68 -11.21 -6.89
C MET A 122 -28.02 -11.07 -5.51
N ALA A 123 -26.69 -11.19 -5.44
CA ALA A 123 -25.96 -11.10 -4.18
C ALA A 123 -26.06 -9.70 -3.53
N ILE A 124 -26.01 -8.64 -4.33
CA ILE A 124 -26.16 -7.26 -3.83
C ILE A 124 -27.58 -7.03 -3.31
N LYS A 125 -28.62 -7.49 -4.03
CA LYS A 125 -30.00 -7.39 -3.56
C LYS A 125 -30.21 -8.14 -2.24
N GLU A 126 -29.67 -9.34 -2.11
CA GLU A 126 -29.75 -10.10 -0.85
C GLU A 126 -29.06 -9.35 0.30
N MET A 127 -27.88 -8.78 0.04
CA MET A 127 -27.13 -8.01 1.04
C MET A 127 -27.84 -6.73 1.47
N ILE A 128 -28.38 -5.94 0.54
CA ILE A 128 -29.07 -4.68 0.86
C ILE A 128 -30.35 -4.92 1.67
N ASN A 129 -31.03 -6.05 1.45
CA ASN A 129 -32.25 -6.41 2.19
C ASN A 129 -31.97 -7.06 3.55
N ASN A 130 -30.70 -7.30 3.90
CA ASN A 130 -30.29 -7.92 5.17
C ASN A 130 -29.21 -7.06 5.85
N ASP A 131 -29.64 -6.17 6.75
CA ASP A 131 -28.76 -5.24 7.48
C ASP A 131 -27.58 -5.95 8.16
N GLN A 132 -27.81 -7.09 8.82
CA GLN A 132 -26.74 -7.84 9.50
C GLN A 132 -25.68 -8.32 8.51
N TYR A 133 -26.10 -8.80 7.34
CA TYR A 133 -25.18 -9.22 6.29
C TYR A 133 -24.43 -8.03 5.68
N LEU A 134 -25.14 -6.92 5.41
CA LEU A 134 -24.53 -5.68 4.90
C LEU A 134 -23.43 -5.17 5.83
N TYR A 135 -23.73 -4.93 7.10
CA TYR A 135 -22.76 -4.38 8.05
C TYR A 135 -21.61 -5.35 8.35
N SER A 136 -21.87 -6.66 8.39
CA SER A 136 -20.80 -7.67 8.48
C SER A 136 -19.85 -7.59 7.28
N THR A 137 -20.39 -7.41 6.08
CA THR A 137 -19.61 -7.28 4.85
C THR A 137 -18.79 -5.99 4.81
N MET A 138 -19.36 -4.86 5.21
CA MET A 138 -18.65 -3.59 5.32
C MET A 138 -17.50 -3.67 6.34
N ALA A 139 -17.69 -4.36 7.48
CA ALA A 139 -16.63 -4.56 8.47
C ALA A 139 -15.50 -5.44 7.91
N LYS A 140 -15.81 -6.50 7.17
CA LYS A 140 -14.81 -7.35 6.50
C LYS A 140 -14.02 -6.56 5.45
N ASP A 141 -14.69 -5.72 4.67
CA ASP A 141 -14.04 -4.85 3.68
C ASP A 141 -13.05 -3.89 4.35
N GLN A 142 -13.51 -3.19 5.39
CA GLN A 142 -12.69 -2.26 6.16
C GLN A 142 -11.44 -2.93 6.74
N TYR A 143 -11.58 -4.16 7.25
CA TYR A 143 -10.47 -4.96 7.78
C TYR A 143 -9.48 -5.37 6.67
N ALA A 144 -9.98 -5.81 5.52
CA ALA A 144 -9.15 -6.18 4.38
C ALA A 144 -8.34 -4.99 3.85
N LEU A 145 -8.98 -3.83 3.66
CA LEU A 145 -8.33 -2.58 3.28
C LEU A 145 -7.27 -2.16 4.31
N GLY A 146 -7.54 -2.34 5.60
CA GLY A 146 -6.58 -2.11 6.68
C GLY A 146 -5.32 -2.96 6.56
N LYS A 147 -5.44 -4.26 6.21
CA LYS A 147 -4.27 -5.12 5.98
C LYS A 147 -3.43 -4.68 4.79
N VAL A 148 -4.07 -4.29 3.69
CA VAL A 148 -3.37 -3.79 2.49
C VAL A 148 -2.59 -2.53 2.84
N LEU A 149 -3.21 -1.62 3.58
CA LEU A 149 -2.58 -0.40 4.05
C LEU A 149 -1.38 -0.69 4.97
N ALA A 150 -1.52 -1.62 5.92
CA ALA A 150 -0.42 -2.02 6.81
C ALA A 150 0.79 -2.54 6.03
N LYS A 151 0.58 -3.38 5.01
CA LYS A 151 1.66 -3.87 4.14
C LYS A 151 2.39 -2.73 3.43
N LYS A 152 1.63 -1.76 2.90
CA LYS A 152 2.18 -0.57 2.23
C LYS A 152 3.02 0.29 3.16
N TYR A 153 2.53 0.57 4.37
CA TYR A 153 3.26 1.34 5.37
C TYR A 153 4.51 0.59 5.88
N ASN A 154 4.48 -0.73 5.98
CA ASN A 154 5.65 -1.52 6.36
C ASN A 154 6.76 -1.44 5.30
N LEU A 155 6.41 -1.62 4.02
CA LEU A 155 7.38 -1.47 2.91
C LEU A 155 7.96 -0.05 2.87
N LEU A 156 7.11 0.96 3.04
CA LEU A 156 7.54 2.35 3.08
C LEU A 156 8.51 2.61 4.26
N ARG A 157 8.21 2.06 5.44
CA ARG A 157 9.11 2.15 6.61
C ARG A 157 10.47 1.52 6.32
N TRP A 158 10.51 0.36 5.67
CA TRP A 158 11.75 -0.26 5.24
C TRP A 158 12.51 0.61 4.24
N ALA A 159 11.82 1.22 3.26
CA ALA A 159 12.45 2.15 2.32
C ALA A 159 13.13 3.32 3.03
N TYR A 160 12.45 3.95 3.99
CA TYR A 160 13.03 5.02 4.81
C TYR A 160 14.23 4.55 5.61
N ASN A 161 14.15 3.37 6.24
CA ASN A 161 15.27 2.84 7.03
C ASN A 161 16.51 2.58 6.17
N VAL A 162 16.33 1.95 5.00
CA VAL A 162 17.40 1.69 4.04
C VAL A 162 18.01 3.01 3.56
N PHE A 163 17.19 3.99 3.23
CA PHE A 163 17.65 5.31 2.80
C PHE A 163 18.47 6.03 3.89
N MET A 164 17.96 6.05 5.13
CA MET A 164 18.64 6.69 6.26
C MET A 164 19.98 6.04 6.58
N VAL A 165 20.02 4.70 6.62
CA VAL A 165 21.28 3.96 6.81
C VAL A 165 22.25 4.24 5.66
N GLY A 166 21.74 4.25 4.42
CA GLY A 166 22.53 4.54 3.24
C GLY A 166 23.21 5.90 3.28
N ILE A 167 22.48 6.95 3.67
CA ILE A 167 23.06 8.30 3.85
C ILE A 167 24.20 8.26 4.86
N VAL A 168 23.98 7.68 6.04
CA VAL A 168 24.99 7.66 7.12
C VAL A 168 26.24 6.90 6.69
N VAL A 169 26.07 5.70 6.12
CA VAL A 169 27.19 4.87 5.66
C VAL A 169 27.96 5.56 4.54
N SER A 170 27.26 6.18 3.59
CA SER A 170 27.90 6.93 2.51
C SER A 170 28.69 8.12 3.02
N VAL A 171 28.15 8.92 3.95
CA VAL A 171 28.86 10.06 4.54
C VAL A 171 30.14 9.59 5.23
N ILE A 172 30.08 8.51 6.01
CA ILE A 172 31.27 7.94 6.67
C ILE A 172 32.29 7.48 5.61
N ALA A 173 31.85 6.80 4.55
CA ALA A 173 32.74 6.37 3.48
C ALA A 173 33.42 7.55 2.78
N PHE A 174 32.70 8.65 2.53
CA PHE A 174 33.28 9.88 1.98
C PHE A 174 34.32 10.47 2.92
N LEU A 175 34.03 10.57 4.23
CA LEU A 175 34.99 11.10 5.21
C LEU A 175 36.29 10.28 5.23
N LEU A 176 36.18 8.94 5.22
CA LEU A 176 37.33 8.04 5.19
C LEU A 176 38.12 8.10 3.88
N ALA A 177 37.49 8.47 2.77
CA ALA A 177 38.17 8.64 1.49
C ALA A 177 38.98 9.95 1.39
N PHE A 178 38.64 10.96 2.21
CA PHE A 178 39.30 12.26 2.23
C PHE A 178 40.30 12.44 3.40
N LEU A 179 40.31 11.52 4.36
CA LEU A 179 41.28 11.42 5.46
C LEU A 179 42.52 10.64 5.00
#